data_AF-A0A915M7Z0-F1
#
_entry.id   AF-A0A915M7Z0-F1
#
_cell.length_a   1.000
_cell.length_b   1.000
_cell.length_c   1.000
_cell.angle_alpha   90.00
_cell.angle_beta   90.00
_cell.angle_gamma   90.00
#
_symmetry.space_group_name_H-M   'P 1'
#
loop_
_entity.id
_entity.type
_entity.pdbx_description
1 polymer ?
#
loop_
_entity_poly.entity_id
_entity_poly.type
_entity_poly.pdbx_seq_one_letter_code
_entity_poly.pdbx_strand_id
1 'polypeptide(L)'
;MFLSFKQLAPIRFALYSLVQLLGAFFGAAIAYLVYCGKFKFIVTPSINSMEAPDKFTEPKQPPTYSPLVATAVFCLLIAHITDKRNHYPTWVQPFLVGTSFVLVGTSFAYNAGYPCNPARDFGPRLFTLIVGYGWEVFS
;
A
#
# COMPACT_ATOMS: atom_id res chain seq x y z
N MET A 1 12.32 9.22 2.25
CA MET A 1 12.33 10.70 2.10
C MET A 1 12.83 11.42 3.37
N PHE A 2 12.08 11.43 4.47
CA PHE A 2 12.43 12.22 5.68
C PHE A 2 13.79 11.88 6.30
N LEU A 3 14.16 10.59 6.39
CA LEU A 3 15.48 10.17 6.88
C LEU A 3 16.60 10.66 5.93
N SER A 4 16.41 10.50 4.62
CA SER A 4 17.37 10.93 3.58
C SER A 4 17.59 12.44 3.59
N PHE A 5 16.53 13.22 3.82
CA PHE A 5 16.60 14.68 3.98
C PHE A 5 17.03 15.13 5.38
N LYS A 6 17.45 14.20 6.25
CA LYS A 6 17.88 14.47 7.63
C LYS A 6 16.82 15.17 8.49
N GLN A 7 15.55 15.01 8.14
CA GLN A 7 14.41 15.54 8.90
C GLN A 7 13.98 14.60 10.03
N LEU A 8 14.50 13.36 10.06
CA LEU A 8 14.16 12.35 11.06
C LEU A 8 15.41 11.58 11.52
N ALA A 9 15.54 11.35 12.83
CA ALA A 9 16.62 10.55 13.39
C ALA A 9 16.46 9.05 13.03
N PRO A 10 17.55 8.29 12.79
CA PRO A 10 17.48 6.88 12.41
C PRO A 10 16.70 6.00 13.39
N ILE A 11 16.86 6.21 14.70
CA ILE A 11 16.13 5.46 15.72
C ILE A 11 14.61 5.71 15.64
N ARG A 12 14.20 6.96 15.39
CA ARG A 12 12.78 7.30 15.20
C ARG A 12 12.25 6.65 13.93
N PHE A 13 13.03 6.65 12.85
CA PHE A 13 12.65 5.98 11.61
C PHE A 13 12.36 4.49 11.82
N ALA A 14 13.23 3.77 12.56
CA ALA A 14 13.02 2.36 12.88
C ALA A 14 11.73 2.15 13.70
N LEU A 15 11.51 2.97 14.73
CA LEU A 15 10.29 2.91 15.54
C LEU A 15 9.02 3.21 14.73
N TYR A 16 9.03 4.24 13.87
CA TYR A 16 7.91 4.53 12.97
C TYR A 16 7.61 3.36 12.03
N SER A 17 8.65 2.74 11.46
CA SER A 17 8.50 1.61 10.55
C SER A 17 7.85 0.41 11.24
N LEU A 18 8.28 0.10 12.47
CA LEU A 18 7.71 -0.97 13.27
C LEU A 18 6.23 -0.70 13.61
N VAL A 19 5.90 0.49 14.09
CA VAL A 19 4.52 0.84 14.47
C VAL A 19 3.60 0.88 13.24
N GLN A 20 4.08 1.39 12.10
CA GLN A 20 3.33 1.36 10.83
C GLN A 20 3.02 -0.08 10.40
N LEU A 21 3.99 -0.98 10.52
CA LEU A 21 3.81 -2.39 10.19
C LEU A 21 2.76 -3.05 11.09
N LEU A 22 2.87 -2.85 12.40
CA LEU A 22 1.90 -3.37 13.36
C LEU A 22 0.50 -2.81 13.10
N GLY A 23 0.38 -1.50 12.84
CA GLY A 23 -0.89 -0.87 12.51
C GLY A 23 -1.54 -1.46 11.26
N ALA A 24 -0.75 -1.70 10.21
CA ALA A 24 -1.24 -2.33 8.99
C ALA A 24 -1.67 -3.79 9.20
N PHE A 25 -0.92 -4.55 10.00
CA PHE A 25 -1.26 -5.91 10.41
C PHE A 25 -2.60 -5.96 11.16
N PHE A 26 -2.75 -5.17 12.22
CA PHE A 26 -4.00 -5.14 13.00
C PHE A 26 -5.17 -4.55 12.21
N GLY A 27 -4.92 -3.59 11.32
CA GLY A 27 -5.94 -3.10 10.38
C GLY A 27 -6.47 -4.21 9.48
N ALA A 28 -5.59 -5.07 8.95
CA ALA A 28 -5.99 -6.25 8.18
C ALA A 28 -6.77 -7.26 9.05
N ALA A 29 -6.35 -7.47 10.30
CA ALA A 29 -7.06 -8.35 11.24
C ALA A 29 -8.49 -7.88 11.51
N ILE A 30 -8.68 -6.58 11.77
CA ILE A 30 -10.00 -5.99 11.99
C ILE A 30 -10.85 -6.11 10.72
N ALA A 31 -10.30 -5.79 9.55
CA ALA A 31 -11.01 -5.95 8.28
C ALA A 31 -11.43 -7.41 8.06
N TYR A 32 -10.54 -8.36 8.35
CA TYR A 32 -10.86 -9.78 8.29
C TYR A 32 -12.00 -10.14 9.25
N LEU A 33 -11.99 -9.69 10.50
CA LEU A 33 -13.07 -9.96 11.45
C LEU A 33 -14.43 -9.41 10.96
N VAL A 34 -14.45 -8.20 10.40
CA VAL A 34 -15.66 -7.58 9.82
C VAL A 34 -16.23 -8.42 8.67
N TYR A 35 -15.37 -9.04 7.86
CA TYR A 35 -15.77 -9.74 6.64
C TYR A 35 -15.63 -11.28 6.70
N CYS A 36 -15.17 -11.87 7.80
CA CYS A 36 -14.87 -13.30 7.93
C CYS A 36 -16.09 -14.18 7.62
N GLY A 37 -17.29 -13.72 7.99
CA GLY A 37 -18.54 -14.39 7.64
C GLY A 37 -18.82 -14.44 6.14
N LYS A 38 -18.34 -13.46 5.35
CA LYS A 38 -18.48 -13.43 3.88
C LYS A 38 -17.36 -14.17 3.17
N PHE A 39 -16.14 -14.16 3.70
CA PHE A 39 -15.00 -14.87 3.11
C PHE A 39 -15.19 -16.38 3.10
N LYS A 40 -15.89 -16.95 4.10
CA LYS A 40 -16.22 -18.39 4.13
C LYS A 40 -17.09 -18.85 2.95
N PHE A 41 -17.86 -17.96 2.33
CA PHE A 41 -18.71 -18.31 1.16
C PHE A 41 -18.00 -18.12 -0.19
N ILE A 42 -16.85 -17.44 -0.21
CA ILE A 42 -16.10 -17.17 -1.45
C ILE A 42 -14.95 -18.18 -1.63
N VAL A 43 -14.51 -18.85 -0.55
CA VAL A 43 -13.28 -19.67 -0.54
C VAL A 43 -13.56 -21.19 -0.47
N THR A 44 -14.78 -21.66 -0.73
CA THR A 44 -15.05 -23.11 -0.89
C THR A 44 -16.24 -23.33 -1.83
N PRO A 45 -16.15 -24.10 -2.95
CA PRO A 45 -15.08 -24.92 -3.47
C PRO A 45 -14.65 -24.51 -4.89
N SER A 46 -13.45 -23.97 -5.04
CA SER A 46 -12.72 -23.99 -6.30
C SER A 46 -11.33 -23.45 -5.99
N ILE A 47 -10.43 -24.38 -5.76
CA ILE A 47 -8.98 -24.16 -5.74
C ILE A 47 -8.47 -23.75 -7.15
N ASN A 48 -9.38 -23.41 -8.08
CA ASN A 48 -9.17 -23.16 -9.50
C ASN A 48 -9.91 -21.90 -10.02
N SER A 49 -10.41 -21.00 -9.18
CA SER A 49 -11.08 -19.78 -9.68
C SER A 49 -10.76 -18.52 -8.88
N MET A 50 -9.46 -18.28 -8.68
CA MET A 50 -8.93 -16.92 -8.85
C MET A 50 -8.64 -16.72 -10.35
N GLU A 51 -9.63 -16.95 -11.21
CA GLU A 51 -9.66 -16.24 -12.48
C GLU A 51 -10.06 -14.81 -12.12
N ALA A 52 -9.06 -14.03 -11.68
CA ALA A 52 -9.06 -12.61 -12.00
C ALA A 52 -9.38 -12.51 -13.50
N PRO A 53 -10.14 -11.50 -13.95
CA PRO A 53 -10.47 -11.39 -15.36
C PRO A 53 -9.18 -11.24 -16.18
N ASP A 54 -8.64 -12.36 -16.65
CA ASP A 54 -7.59 -12.57 -17.65
C ASP A 54 -8.09 -12.13 -19.05
N LYS A 55 -8.88 -11.07 -19.11
CA LYS A 55 -9.54 -10.58 -20.31
C LYS A 55 -9.27 -9.10 -20.61
N PHE A 56 -8.12 -8.61 -20.19
CA PHE A 56 -7.45 -7.48 -20.84
C PHE A 56 -5.96 -7.81 -20.94
N THR A 57 -5.60 -8.50 -22.02
CA THR A 57 -4.27 -8.66 -22.63
C THR A 57 -3.06 -8.13 -21.83
N GLU A 58 -2.22 -9.08 -21.42
CA GLU A 58 -0.94 -8.98 -20.68
C GLU A 58 0.05 -7.90 -21.19
N PRO A 59 1.05 -7.52 -20.34
CA PRO A 59 2.28 -8.31 -20.39
C PRO A 59 2.62 -8.98 -19.05
N LYS A 60 2.96 -10.27 -19.16
CA LYS A 60 3.74 -11.15 -18.27
C LYS A 60 5.12 -10.60 -17.90
N GLN A 61 5.29 -9.28 -17.82
CA GLN A 61 6.51 -8.66 -17.35
C GLN A 61 6.25 -8.09 -15.95
N PRO A 62 7.11 -8.38 -14.95
CA PRO A 62 6.99 -7.71 -13.67
C PRO A 62 7.03 -6.20 -13.95
N PRO A 63 6.21 -5.38 -13.28
CA PRO A 63 6.28 -3.94 -13.41
C PRO A 63 7.59 -3.46 -12.76
N THR A 64 8.73 -3.61 -13.45
CA THR A 64 10.05 -3.49 -12.84
C THR A 64 10.30 -2.10 -12.26
N TYR A 65 9.62 -1.07 -12.80
CA TYR A 65 9.83 0.32 -12.41
C TYR A 65 8.55 1.04 -11.96
N SER A 66 7.36 0.57 -12.30
CA SER A 66 6.10 1.28 -12.00
C SER A 66 5.88 1.54 -10.49
N PRO A 67 6.19 0.59 -9.57
CA PRO A 67 6.14 0.84 -8.12
C PRO A 67 7.11 1.93 -7.65
N LEU A 68 8.33 1.91 -8.20
CA LEU A 68 9.36 2.88 -7.87
C LEU A 68 8.96 4.28 -8.32
N VAL A 69 8.47 4.41 -9.55
CA VAL A 69 8.00 5.68 -10.12
C VAL A 69 6.79 6.21 -9.36
N ALA A 70 5.78 5.37 -9.10
CA ALA A 70 4.60 5.77 -8.33
C ALA A 70 4.97 6.29 -6.93
N THR A 71 5.86 5.56 -6.22
CA THR A 71 6.34 5.97 -4.91
C THR A 71 7.14 7.27 -4.97
N ALA A 72 7.98 7.43 -5.99
CA ALA A 72 8.77 8.65 -6.18
C ALA A 72 7.88 9.86 -6.43
N VAL A 73 6.92 9.75 -7.35
CA VAL A 73 5.94 10.82 -7.64
C VAL A 73 5.14 11.16 -6.39
N PHE A 74 4.67 10.16 -5.64
CA PHE A 74 3.93 10.42 -4.41
C PHE A 74 4.77 11.12 -3.35
N CYS A 75 6.04 10.71 -3.16
CA CYS A 75 6.97 11.40 -2.25
C CYS A 75 7.21 12.86 -2.69
N LEU A 76 7.36 13.11 -3.99
CA LEU A 76 7.53 14.46 -4.53
C LEU A 76 6.30 15.34 -4.27
N LEU A 77 5.10 14.81 -4.44
CA LEU A 77 3.86 15.53 -4.14
C LEU A 77 3.74 15.85 -2.65
N ILE A 78 4.07 14.91 -1.76
CA ILE A 78 4.11 15.17 -0.31
C ILE A 78 5.14 16.26 0.00
N ALA A 79 6.34 16.20 -0.58
CA ALA A 79 7.35 17.23 -0.40
C ALA A 79 6.85 18.60 -0.88
N HIS A 80 6.22 18.67 -2.04
CA HIS A 80 5.66 19.90 -2.59
C HIS A 80 4.55 20.49 -1.70
N ILE A 81 3.61 19.66 -1.23
CA ILE A 81 2.48 20.11 -0.39
C ILE A 81 2.95 20.57 1.00
N THR A 82 3.95 19.90 1.57
CA THR A 82 4.45 20.19 2.92
C THR A 82 5.57 21.23 2.97
N ASP A 83 6.07 21.67 1.82
CA ASP A 83 7.06 22.74 1.74
C ASP A 83 6.45 24.10 2.11
N LYS A 84 7.03 24.74 3.12
CA LYS A 84 6.61 26.05 3.62
C LYS A 84 6.69 27.15 2.55
N ARG A 85 7.56 27.00 1.55
CA ARG A 85 7.74 27.96 0.45
C ARG A 85 6.56 28.01 -0.51
N ASN A 86 5.72 26.97 -0.53
CA ASN A 86 4.53 26.92 -1.40
C ASN A 86 3.27 27.50 -0.73
N HIS A 87 3.36 27.93 0.53
CA HIS A 87 2.31 28.67 1.24
C HIS A 87 0.92 28.00 1.29
N TYR A 88 0.85 26.67 1.21
CA TYR A 88 -0.40 25.94 1.40
C TYR A 88 -0.95 26.10 2.84
N PRO A 89 -2.24 26.40 3.03
CA PRO A 89 -2.86 26.39 4.34
C PRO A 89 -2.75 24.99 5.00
N THR A 90 -2.27 24.93 6.24
CA THR A 90 -1.98 23.65 6.92
C THR A 90 -3.21 22.73 7.02
N TRP A 91 -4.41 23.29 7.15
CA TRP A 91 -5.66 22.53 7.24
C TRP A 91 -6.06 21.87 5.92
N VAL A 92 -5.60 22.37 4.76
CA VAL A 92 -5.86 21.79 3.43
C VAL A 92 -4.85 20.69 3.09
N GLN A 93 -3.66 20.69 3.70
CA GLN A 93 -2.59 19.75 3.36
C GLN A 93 -3.02 18.26 3.45
N PRO A 94 -3.75 17.79 4.48
CA PRO A 94 -4.20 16.40 4.54
C PRO A 94 -5.12 16.01 3.36
N PHE A 95 -6.00 16.92 2.95
CA PHE A 95 -6.90 16.72 1.81
C PHE A 95 -6.12 16.61 0.49
N LEU A 96 -5.12 17.48 0.29
CA LEU A 96 -4.26 17.42 -0.91
C LEU A 96 -3.41 16.17 -0.96
N VAL A 97 -2.87 15.72 0.18
CA VAL A 97 -2.10 14.47 0.25
C VAL A 97 -2.98 13.26 -0.04
N GLY A 98 -4.20 13.23 0.52
CA GLY A 98 -5.18 12.17 0.24
C GLY A 98 -5.60 12.14 -1.23
N THR A 99 -5.87 13.30 -1.83
CA THR A 99 -6.21 13.41 -3.26
C THR A 99 -5.04 12.97 -4.14
N SER A 100 -3.81 13.36 -3.78
CA SER A 100 -2.60 12.92 -4.47
C SER A 100 -2.43 11.41 -4.44
N PHE A 101 -2.72 10.77 -3.31
CA PHE A 101 -2.68 9.31 -3.18
C PHE A 101 -3.69 8.62 -4.13
N VAL A 102 -4.91 9.15 -4.21
CA VAL A 102 -5.93 8.64 -5.14
C VAL A 102 -5.46 8.79 -6.59
N LEU A 103 -5.01 9.99 -6.99
CA LEU A 103 -4.59 10.28 -8.37
C LEU A 103 -3.39 9.44 -8.82
N VAL A 104 -2.35 9.35 -7.98
CA VAL A 104 -1.17 8.53 -8.28
C VAL A 104 -1.62 7.11 -8.49
N GLY A 105 -2.36 6.55 -7.54
CA GLY A 105 -2.68 5.15 -7.69
C GLY A 105 -3.70 4.86 -8.79
N THR A 106 -4.64 5.74 -9.14
CA THR A 106 -5.50 5.51 -10.33
C THR A 106 -4.67 5.56 -11.62
N SER A 107 -3.61 6.37 -11.64
CA SER A 107 -2.70 6.48 -12.78
C SER A 107 -1.78 5.26 -12.93
N PHE A 108 -1.40 4.62 -11.82
CA PHE A 108 -0.48 3.46 -11.79
C PHE A 108 -1.17 2.14 -11.40
N ALA A 109 -2.50 2.10 -11.27
CA ALA A 109 -3.27 0.97 -10.74
C ALA A 109 -3.04 -0.30 -11.55
N TYR A 110 -3.10 -0.17 -12.88
CA TYR A 110 -3.05 -1.29 -13.81
C TYR A 110 -1.76 -2.11 -13.69
N ASN A 111 -0.64 -1.45 -13.41
CA ASN A 111 0.66 -2.11 -13.43
C ASN A 111 0.99 -2.82 -12.11
N ALA A 112 0.60 -2.27 -10.97
CA ALA A 112 1.10 -2.79 -9.68
C ALA A 112 0.15 -2.62 -8.48
N GLY A 113 -1.10 -2.19 -8.67
CA GLY A 113 -2.11 -2.22 -7.61
C GLY A 113 -1.84 -1.35 -6.38
N TYR A 114 -1.18 -0.19 -6.53
CA TYR A 114 -0.84 0.81 -5.49
C TYR A 114 0.30 0.47 -4.50
N PRO A 115 1.53 0.12 -4.93
CA PRO A 115 2.62 -0.21 -4.01
C PRO A 115 3.41 1.05 -3.61
N CYS A 116 2.75 1.99 -2.92
CA CYS A 116 3.40 3.22 -2.44
C CYS A 116 3.87 3.15 -0.98
N ASN A 117 3.56 2.05 -0.27
CA ASN A 117 3.82 1.92 1.16
C ASN A 117 4.18 0.46 1.53
N PRO A 118 5.42 0.20 1.99
CA PRO A 118 5.85 -1.15 2.40
C PRO A 118 5.04 -1.77 3.55
N ALA A 119 4.68 -0.98 4.56
CA ALA A 119 3.91 -1.49 5.71
C ALA A 119 2.48 -1.91 5.30
N ARG A 120 1.86 -1.16 4.38
CA ARG A 120 0.52 -1.44 3.83
C ARG A 120 0.47 -2.73 3.00
N ASP A 121 1.59 -3.21 2.52
CA ASP A 121 1.70 -4.47 1.79
C ASP A 121 2.14 -5.61 2.72
N PHE A 122 3.27 -5.44 3.41
CA PHE A 122 3.87 -6.50 4.24
C PHE A 122 3.01 -6.89 5.45
N GLY A 123 2.41 -5.91 6.16
CA GLY A 123 1.60 -6.17 7.36
C GLY A 123 0.39 -7.06 7.09
N PRO A 124 -0.47 -6.71 6.11
CA PRO A 124 -1.60 -7.55 5.72
C PRO A 124 -1.18 -8.94 5.22
N ARG A 125 -0.09 -9.05 4.44
CA ARG A 125 0.43 -10.35 3.97
C ARG A 125 0.84 -11.26 5.13
N LEU A 126 1.53 -10.70 6.13
CA LEU A 126 1.90 -11.42 7.33
C LEU A 126 0.66 -11.90 8.11
N PHE A 127 -0.38 -11.06 8.21
CA PHE A 127 -1.64 -11.47 8.82
C PHE A 127 -2.30 -12.62 8.06
N THR A 128 -2.42 -12.52 6.73
CA THR A 128 -3.04 -13.58 5.92
C THR A 128 -2.26 -14.89 5.96
N LEU A 129 -0.93 -14.82 6.05
CA LEU A 129 -0.08 -16.00 6.27
C LEU A 129 -0.47 -16.72 7.58
N ILE A 130 -0.63 -15.97 8.69
CA ILE A 130 -0.97 -16.51 10.01
C ILE A 130 -2.38 -17.13 10.03
N VAL A 131 -3.33 -16.55 9.28
CA VAL A 131 -4.72 -17.04 9.20
C VAL A 131 -4.87 -18.23 8.24
N GLY A 132 -3.79 -18.67 7.61
CA GLY A 132 -3.74 -19.93 6.87
C GLY A 132 -3.90 -19.81 5.35
N TYR A 133 -3.70 -18.62 4.77
CA TYR A 133 -3.70 -18.44 3.31
C TYR A 133 -2.44 -19.03 2.63
N GLY A 134 -1.45 -19.49 3.40
CA GLY A 134 -0.24 -20.13 2.89
C GLY A 134 0.86 -19.15 2.47
N TRP A 135 2.01 -19.69 2.05
CA TRP A 135 3.18 -18.90 1.64
C TRP A 135 3.03 -18.22 0.29
N GLU A 136 2.03 -18.61 -0.51
CA GLU A 136 1.70 -18.01 -1.81
C GLU A 136 1.40 -16.51 -1.70
N VAL A 137 1.07 -16.00 -0.51
CA VAL A 137 0.90 -14.57 -0.25
C VAL A 137 2.19 -13.75 -0.44
N PHE A 138 3.35 -14.37 -0.64
CA PHE A 138 4.64 -13.72 -0.92
C PHE A 138 5.22 -14.08 -2.30
N SER A 139 4.46 -14.82 -3.12
CA SER A 139 4.81 -15.17 -4.50
C SER A 139 4.54 -14.02 -5.45
#